data_AF-A0AAI9T367-F1
#
_entry.id   AF-A0AAI9T367-F1
#
_cell.length_a   1.000
_cell.length_b   1.000
_cell.length_c   1.000
_cell.angle_alpha   90.00
_cell.angle_beta   90.00
_cell.angle_gamma   90.00
#
_symmetry.space_group_name_H-M   'P 1'
#
loop_
_entity.id
_entity.type
_entity.pdbx_description
1 polymer ?
#
loop_
_entity_poly.entity_id
_entity_poly.type
_entity_poly.pdbx_seq_one_letter_code
_entity_poly.pdbx_strand_id
1 'polypeptide(L)'
;MFTILFGVLVTLIYFLFSFRDNNYQKNKTTTDFHNNIYQIVFTNKYNLPLLNKNIIPTPLQITEQMLGISIEEILLKFNFKFQNYMPINKNTLQKKYRQMTSIGLIPNPKYIKWYQRHLINKQLLNQVLIPQFLQSQIINILQLKIADAKIIVNKLQQYLTGIYVKYFNIIRLFCVF
;
A
#
# COMPACT_ATOMS: atom_id res chain seq x y z
N MET A 1 -37.23 37.80 45.10
CA MET A 1 -36.08 38.33 44.34
C MET A 1 -35.06 37.25 43.95
N PHE A 2 -34.77 36.27 44.81
CA PHE A 2 -33.78 35.20 44.56
C PHE A 2 -34.16 34.20 43.44
N THR A 3 -35.44 33.87 43.28
CA THR A 3 -35.94 32.91 42.27
C THR A 3 -35.86 33.42 40.84
N ILE A 4 -36.09 34.72 40.63
CA ILE A 4 -35.98 35.36 39.32
C ILE A 4 -34.50 35.42 38.90
N LEU A 5 -33.60 35.76 39.83
CA LEU A 5 -32.16 35.77 39.55
C LEU A 5 -31.64 34.37 39.15
N PHE A 6 -32.14 33.32 39.81
CA PHE A 6 -31.77 31.94 39.49
C PHE A 6 -32.27 31.50 38.10
N GLY A 7 -33.51 31.85 37.73
CA GLY A 7 -34.05 31.55 36.41
C GLY A 7 -33.28 32.23 35.27
N VAL A 8 -32.88 33.49 35.47
CA VAL A 8 -32.04 34.23 34.50
C VAL A 8 -30.64 33.60 34.41
N LEU A 9 -30.05 33.18 35.52
CA LEU A 9 -28.73 32.53 35.51
C LEU A 9 -28.73 31.22 34.72
N VAL A 10 -29.73 30.36 34.93
CA VAL A 10 -29.83 29.04 34.25
C VAL A 10 -30.03 29.21 32.74
N THR A 11 -30.86 30.18 32.33
CA THR A 11 -31.09 30.46 30.91
C THR A 11 -29.86 31.06 30.23
N LEU A 12 -29.09 31.90 30.91
CA LEU A 12 -27.84 32.47 30.40
C LEU A 12 -26.75 31.41 30.26
N ILE A 13 -26.65 30.49 31.21
CA ILE A 13 -25.73 29.34 31.14
C ILE A 13 -26.10 28.43 29.95
N TYR A 14 -27.38 28.10 29.78
CA TYR A 14 -27.83 27.29 28.64
C TYR A 14 -27.55 27.97 27.30
N PHE A 15 -27.79 29.29 27.21
CA PHE A 15 -27.51 30.07 26.01
C PHE A 15 -26.01 30.11 25.69
N LEU A 16 -25.15 30.31 26.68
CA LEU A 16 -23.69 30.30 26.52
C LEU A 16 -23.15 28.92 26.07
N PHE A 17 -23.70 27.82 26.60
CA PHE A 17 -23.32 26.47 26.17
C PHE A 17 -23.79 26.16 24.74
N SER A 18 -25.03 26.51 24.37
CA SER A 18 -25.51 26.37 22.98
C SER A 18 -24.76 27.25 21.98
N PHE A 19 -24.34 28.46 22.37
CA PHE A 19 -23.53 29.32 21.52
C PHE A 19 -22.11 28.78 21.33
N ARG A 20 -21.54 28.15 22.37
CA ARG A 20 -20.24 27.48 22.28
C ARG A 20 -20.29 26.29 21.31
N ASP A 21 -21.29 25.43 21.40
CA ASP A 21 -21.42 24.27 20.51
C ASP A 21 -21.66 24.66 19.04
N ASN A 22 -22.48 25.68 18.79
CA ASN A 22 -22.73 26.16 17.43
C ASN A 22 -21.50 26.81 16.79
N ASN A 23 -20.66 27.52 17.56
CA ASN A 23 -19.42 28.08 17.05
C ASN A 23 -18.29 27.03 16.91
N TYR A 24 -18.26 26.01 17.77
CA TYR A 24 -17.33 24.87 17.64
C TYR A 24 -17.65 24.01 16.40
N GLN A 25 -18.93 23.84 16.05
CA GLN A 25 -19.31 23.14 14.82
C GLN A 25 -19.05 23.98 13.55
N LYS A 26 -19.21 25.31 13.61
CA LYS A 26 -18.93 26.21 12.47
C LYS A 26 -17.44 26.40 12.17
N ASN A 27 -16.59 26.28 13.18
CA ASN A 27 -15.14 26.49 13.06
C ASN A 27 -14.32 25.20 13.17
N LYS A 28 -14.93 24.02 13.03
CA LYS A 28 -14.18 22.82 12.68
C LYS A 28 -13.87 22.94 11.19
N THR A 29 -12.64 23.36 10.89
CA THR A 29 -12.05 23.14 9.57
C THR A 29 -12.40 21.72 9.14
N THR A 30 -12.97 21.57 7.96
CA THR A 30 -13.22 20.30 7.26
C THR A 30 -11.89 19.64 6.92
N THR A 31 -11.18 19.22 7.95
CA THR A 31 -9.92 18.49 7.91
C THR A 31 -10.15 17.15 8.60
N ASP A 32 -11.00 16.32 8.00
CA ASP A 32 -11.08 14.89 8.29
C ASP A 32 -11.19 14.15 6.94
N PHE A 33 -10.12 14.23 6.14
CA PHE A 33 -9.84 13.37 4.97
C PHE A 33 -9.53 11.92 5.41
N HIS A 34 -10.30 11.34 6.35
CA HIS A 34 -9.97 10.05 6.97
C HIS A 34 -11.10 9.00 7.03
N ASN A 35 -12.20 9.16 6.29
CA ASN A 35 -13.29 8.17 6.28
C ASN A 35 -13.76 7.77 4.87
N ASN A 36 -12.83 7.49 3.95
CA ASN A 36 -13.20 6.79 2.71
C ASN A 36 -13.41 5.29 3.00
N ILE A 37 -14.60 4.96 3.52
CA ILE A 37 -15.01 3.57 3.81
C ILE A 37 -15.02 2.73 2.53
N TYR A 38 -15.25 3.37 1.37
CA TYR A 38 -15.42 2.71 0.07
C TYR A 38 -14.31 3.09 -0.92
N GLN A 39 -13.20 2.35 -0.90
CA GLN A 39 -12.11 2.56 -1.85
C GLN A 39 -11.36 1.28 -2.26
N ILE A 40 -10.75 1.35 -3.45
CA ILE A 40 -9.73 0.40 -3.91
C ILE A 40 -8.36 1.07 -3.77
N VAL A 41 -7.51 0.50 -2.93
CA VAL A 41 -6.14 0.99 -2.69
C VAL A 41 -5.14 0.16 -3.47
N PHE A 42 -4.36 0.81 -4.33
CA PHE A 42 -3.29 0.16 -5.06
C PHE A 42 -1.99 0.19 -4.25
N THR A 43 -1.32 -0.96 -4.18
CA THR A 43 -0.05 -1.10 -3.46
C THR A 43 1.01 -1.69 -4.36
N ASN A 44 2.28 -1.47 -4.03
CA ASN A 44 3.39 -2.18 -4.66
C ASN A 44 3.49 -3.57 -4.06
N LYS A 45 3.12 -4.62 -4.82
CA LYS A 45 2.89 -5.99 -4.33
C LYS A 45 4.04 -6.60 -3.52
N TYR A 46 5.27 -6.11 -3.67
CA TYR A 46 6.45 -6.57 -2.94
C TYR A 46 7.34 -5.43 -2.42
N ASN A 47 6.78 -4.22 -2.28
CA ASN A 47 7.54 -3.02 -1.89
C ASN A 47 8.82 -2.80 -2.71
N LEU A 48 8.78 -3.18 -4.00
CA LEU A 48 9.92 -3.08 -4.92
C LEU A 48 10.47 -1.65 -4.93
N PRO A 49 11.80 -1.46 -5.01
CA PRO A 49 12.37 -0.14 -5.15
C PRO A 49 11.97 0.47 -6.50
N LEU A 50 11.39 1.67 -6.48
CA LEU A 50 10.87 2.35 -7.67
C LEU A 50 11.75 3.55 -8.03
N LEU A 51 11.81 3.86 -9.33
CA LEU A 51 12.45 5.09 -9.83
C LEU A 51 11.63 6.34 -9.45
N ASN A 52 10.29 6.23 -9.46
CA ASN A 52 9.37 7.28 -9.06
C ASN A 52 8.20 6.68 -8.27
N LYS A 53 7.82 7.31 -7.14
CA LYS A 53 6.69 6.86 -6.32
C LYS A 53 5.34 7.10 -7.00
N ASN A 54 5.24 8.06 -7.91
CA ASN A 54 4.02 8.40 -8.64
C ASN A 54 3.58 7.33 -9.65
N ILE A 55 4.36 6.25 -9.80
CA ILE A 55 4.01 5.10 -10.62
C ILE A 55 2.86 4.31 -9.98
N ILE A 56 2.70 4.35 -8.65
CA ILE A 56 1.54 3.72 -8.02
C ILE A 56 0.32 4.64 -8.18
N PRO A 57 -0.81 4.15 -8.71
CA PRO A 57 -2.00 4.98 -8.89
C PRO A 57 -2.57 5.40 -7.55
N THR A 58 -3.21 6.57 -7.54
CA THR A 58 -3.98 7.03 -6.39
C THR A 58 -5.13 6.06 -6.10
N PRO A 59 -5.56 5.91 -4.83
CA PRO A 59 -6.72 5.11 -4.49
C PRO A 59 -7.95 5.53 -5.30
N LEU A 60 -8.69 4.53 -5.77
CA LEU A 60 -9.95 4.74 -6.46
C LEU A 60 -11.06 4.86 -5.42
N GLN A 61 -11.66 6.03 -5.29
CA GLN A 61 -12.84 6.22 -4.46
C GLN A 61 -14.06 5.71 -5.19
N ILE A 62 -14.89 4.93 -4.52
CA ILE A 62 -16.08 4.36 -5.13
C ILE A 62 -17.30 4.50 -4.23
N THR A 63 -18.47 4.29 -4.81
CA THR A 63 -19.75 4.40 -4.10
C THR A 63 -20.17 3.07 -3.51
N GLU A 64 -20.95 3.10 -2.43
CA GLU A 64 -21.52 1.91 -1.79
C GLU A 64 -22.33 1.02 -2.75
N GLN A 65 -22.98 1.62 -3.76
CA GLN A 65 -23.72 0.91 -4.81
C GLN A 65 -22.87 -0.10 -5.59
N MET A 66 -21.54 -0.01 -5.52
CA MET A 66 -20.62 -0.94 -6.20
C MET A 66 -20.18 -2.13 -5.34
N LEU A 67 -20.67 -2.23 -4.09
CA LEU A 67 -20.45 -3.43 -3.28
C LEU A 67 -20.97 -4.69 -3.98
N GLY A 68 -20.19 -5.77 -3.92
CA GLY A 68 -20.57 -7.03 -4.55
C GLY A 68 -20.29 -7.12 -6.06
N ILE A 69 -19.98 -6.01 -6.73
CA ILE A 69 -19.51 -5.98 -8.13
C ILE A 69 -18.08 -6.53 -8.20
N SER A 70 -17.71 -7.17 -9.32
CA SER A 70 -16.33 -7.61 -9.52
C SER A 70 -15.37 -6.42 -9.59
N ILE A 71 -14.15 -6.60 -9.06
CA ILE A 71 -13.10 -5.58 -9.14
C ILE A 71 -12.79 -5.24 -10.60
N GLU A 72 -12.81 -6.22 -11.49
CA GLU A 72 -12.63 -6.04 -12.93
C GLU A 72 -13.61 -5.03 -13.52
N GLU A 73 -14.91 -5.23 -13.31
CA GLU A 73 -15.95 -4.34 -13.82
C GLU A 73 -15.83 -2.93 -13.25
N ILE A 74 -15.45 -2.79 -11.97
CA ILE A 74 -15.19 -1.49 -11.36
C ILE A 74 -14.02 -0.81 -12.09
N LEU A 75 -12.88 -1.50 -12.25
CA LEU A 75 -11.71 -0.92 -12.90
C LEU A 75 -11.98 -0.54 -14.37
N LEU A 76 -12.82 -1.30 -15.07
CA LEU A 76 -13.29 -0.96 -16.43
C LEU A 76 -14.17 0.29 -16.43
N LYS A 77 -15.15 0.40 -15.53
CA LYS A 77 -16.02 1.59 -15.41
C LYS A 77 -15.23 2.88 -15.17
N PHE A 78 -14.12 2.79 -14.44
CA PHE A 78 -13.24 3.92 -14.16
C PHE A 78 -12.10 4.10 -15.19
N ASN A 79 -12.14 3.39 -16.32
CA ASN A 79 -11.14 3.47 -17.39
C ASN A 79 -9.69 3.28 -16.88
N PHE A 80 -9.49 2.38 -15.92
CA PHE A 80 -8.18 2.17 -15.31
C PHE A 80 -7.19 1.61 -16.33
N LYS A 81 -6.04 2.28 -16.51
CA LYS A 81 -5.00 1.88 -17.46
C LYS A 81 -3.93 1.02 -16.78
N PHE A 82 -3.91 -0.28 -17.10
CA PHE A 82 -2.91 -1.21 -16.57
C PHE A 82 -1.54 -1.12 -17.24
N GLN A 83 -1.37 -0.31 -18.29
CA GLN A 83 -0.17 -0.25 -19.13
C GLN A 83 1.16 -0.02 -18.39
N ASN A 84 1.13 0.47 -17.14
CA ASN A 84 2.31 0.73 -16.32
C ASN A 84 2.69 -0.46 -15.40
N TYR A 85 1.89 -1.52 -15.39
CA TYR A 85 2.01 -2.66 -14.48
C TYR A 85 1.97 -3.98 -15.24
N MET A 86 2.51 -5.03 -14.62
CA MET A 86 2.33 -6.38 -15.11
C MET A 86 0.86 -6.82 -14.96
N PRO A 87 0.40 -7.80 -15.76
CA PRO A 87 -0.96 -8.32 -15.67
C PRO A 87 -1.33 -8.76 -14.25
N ILE A 88 -2.54 -8.37 -13.83
CA ILE A 88 -3.07 -8.73 -12.52
C ILE A 88 -3.61 -10.16 -12.58
N ASN A 89 -3.48 -10.89 -11.48
CA ASN A 89 -4.05 -12.23 -11.36
C ASN A 89 -5.58 -12.17 -11.55
N LYS A 90 -6.10 -12.98 -12.48
CA LYS A 90 -7.53 -13.10 -12.78
C LYS A 90 -8.39 -13.34 -11.54
N ASN A 91 -7.91 -14.16 -10.58
CA ASN A 91 -8.61 -14.42 -9.33
C ASN A 91 -8.74 -13.17 -8.44
N THR A 92 -7.85 -12.19 -8.60
CA THR A 92 -7.98 -10.90 -7.90
C THR A 92 -9.01 -10.01 -8.58
N LEU A 93 -9.03 -9.98 -9.91
CA LEU A 93 -9.98 -9.18 -10.69
C LEU A 93 -11.42 -9.66 -10.54
N GLN A 94 -11.64 -10.98 -10.46
CA GLN A 94 -12.97 -11.57 -10.32
C GLN A 94 -13.52 -11.53 -8.89
N LYS A 95 -12.74 -11.11 -7.89
CA LYS A 95 -13.26 -10.98 -6.51
C LYS A 95 -14.31 -9.89 -6.46
N LYS A 96 -15.37 -10.17 -5.71
CA LYS A 96 -16.38 -9.17 -5.35
C LYS A 96 -15.76 -8.11 -4.46
N TYR A 97 -15.96 -6.86 -4.83
CA TYR A 97 -15.52 -5.71 -4.06
C TYR A 97 -16.25 -5.63 -2.71
N ARG A 98 -15.47 -5.25 -1.69
CA ARG A 98 -15.90 -4.95 -0.32
C ARG A 98 -15.49 -3.53 0.02
N GLN A 99 -16.06 -2.94 1.07
CA GLN A 99 -15.76 -1.59 1.58
C GLN A 99 -14.31 -1.12 1.34
N MET A 100 -13.30 -1.80 1.86
CA MET A 100 -11.91 -1.48 1.54
C MET A 100 -11.21 -2.67 0.92
N THR A 101 -10.65 -2.49 -0.28
CA THR A 101 -9.93 -3.55 -1.00
C THR A 101 -8.55 -3.06 -1.40
N SER A 102 -7.50 -3.80 -1.02
CA SER A 102 -6.15 -3.55 -1.51
C SER A 102 -5.80 -4.45 -2.70
N ILE A 103 -5.24 -3.86 -3.75
CA ILE A 103 -4.74 -4.56 -4.93
C ILE A 103 -3.23 -4.34 -5.04
N GLY A 104 -2.47 -5.41 -4.90
CA GLY A 104 -1.03 -5.39 -5.13
C GLY A 104 -0.70 -5.40 -6.62
N LEU A 105 -0.10 -4.32 -7.11
CA LEU A 105 0.42 -4.16 -8.46
C LEU A 105 1.92 -4.45 -8.50
N ILE A 106 2.37 -5.13 -9.56
CA ILE A 106 3.79 -5.26 -9.87
C ILE A 106 4.10 -4.23 -10.96
N PRO A 107 4.89 -3.18 -10.68
CA PRO A 107 5.26 -2.19 -11.68
C PRO A 107 6.04 -2.82 -12.84
N ASN A 108 5.92 -2.21 -14.03
CA ASN A 108 6.72 -2.65 -15.16
C ASN A 108 8.23 -2.54 -14.87
N PRO A 109 9.07 -3.43 -15.45
CA PRO A 109 10.53 -3.42 -15.28
C PRO A 109 11.20 -2.05 -15.48
N LYS A 110 10.72 -1.24 -16.44
CA LYS A 110 11.22 0.12 -16.71
C LYS A 110 11.06 1.12 -15.56
N TYR A 111 10.23 0.80 -14.58
CA TYR A 111 9.90 1.65 -13.44
C TYR A 111 10.53 1.18 -12.13
N ILE A 112 11.11 -0.01 -12.13
CA ILE A 112 11.83 -0.58 -10.99
C ILE A 112 13.25 -0.03 -10.98
N LYS A 113 13.76 0.33 -9.81
CA LYS A 113 15.16 0.68 -9.62
C LYS A 113 15.97 -0.61 -9.47
N TRP A 114 16.88 -0.84 -10.40
CA TRP A 114 17.73 -2.02 -10.45
C TRP A 114 18.98 -1.84 -9.59
N TYR A 115 19.39 -2.92 -8.92
CA TYR A 115 20.61 -2.94 -8.11
C TYR A 115 21.49 -4.09 -8.54
N GLN A 116 22.78 -3.81 -8.71
CA GLN A 116 23.78 -4.86 -8.92
C GLN A 116 23.87 -5.73 -7.67
N ARG A 117 24.02 -7.05 -7.85
CA ARG A 117 23.98 -8.03 -6.74
C ARG A 117 24.90 -7.72 -5.56
N HIS A 118 26.05 -7.11 -5.80
CA HIS A 118 27.03 -6.78 -4.76
C HIS A 118 26.61 -5.56 -3.91
N LEU A 119 25.71 -4.72 -4.43
CA LEU A 119 25.16 -3.55 -3.72
C LEU A 119 23.96 -3.90 -2.83
N ILE A 120 23.47 -5.14 -2.90
CA ILE A 120 22.36 -5.60 -2.07
C ILE A 120 22.80 -5.70 -0.61
N ASN A 121 22.10 -4.97 0.26
CA ASN A 121 22.37 -4.92 1.69
C ASN A 121 21.10 -5.20 2.52
N LYS A 122 21.25 -5.28 3.84
CA LYS A 122 20.15 -5.57 4.77
C LYS A 122 19.01 -4.54 4.68
N GLN A 123 19.33 -3.26 4.51
CA GLN A 123 18.31 -2.20 4.40
C GLN A 123 17.41 -2.41 3.19
N LEU A 124 18.01 -2.77 2.06
CA LEU A 124 17.27 -3.02 0.83
C LEU A 124 16.44 -4.30 0.93
N LEU A 125 16.97 -5.36 1.54
CA LEU A 125 16.21 -6.58 1.83
C LEU A 125 15.04 -6.33 2.80
N ASN A 126 15.22 -5.46 3.81
CA ASN A 126 14.14 -5.03 4.70
C ASN A 126 13.06 -4.27 3.94
N GLN A 127 13.43 -3.39 2.99
CA GLN A 127 12.47 -2.63 2.20
C GLN A 127 11.51 -3.55 1.42
N VAL A 128 12.04 -4.61 0.81
CA VAL A 128 11.24 -5.62 0.09
C VAL A 128 10.68 -6.72 0.99
N LEU A 129 10.66 -6.48 2.31
CA LEU A 129 10.05 -7.34 3.34
C LEU A 129 10.63 -8.77 3.39
N ILE A 130 11.93 -8.93 3.10
CA ILE A 130 12.62 -10.21 3.28
C ILE A 130 12.94 -10.42 4.78
N PRO A 131 12.55 -11.56 5.39
CA PRO A 131 12.78 -11.83 6.81
C PRO A 131 14.26 -11.76 7.20
N GLN A 132 14.54 -11.13 8.35
CA GLN A 132 15.90 -10.89 8.84
C GLN A 132 16.77 -12.14 8.93
N PHE A 133 16.18 -13.27 9.36
CA PHE A 133 16.90 -14.54 9.49
C PHE A 133 17.42 -15.09 8.14
N LEU A 134 16.82 -14.70 7.00
CA LEU A 134 17.30 -15.10 5.67
C LEU A 134 18.40 -14.18 5.13
N GLN A 135 18.47 -12.94 5.61
CA GLN A 135 19.23 -11.87 4.93
C GLN A 135 20.73 -12.13 4.88
N SER A 136 21.33 -12.62 5.97
CA SER A 136 22.78 -12.82 6.02
C SER A 136 23.25 -13.79 4.93
N GLN A 137 22.54 -14.92 4.78
CA GLN A 137 22.91 -15.92 3.79
C GLN A 137 22.61 -15.47 2.36
N ILE A 138 21.51 -14.74 2.14
CA ILE A 138 21.21 -14.12 0.84
C ILE A 138 22.35 -13.19 0.41
N ILE A 139 22.79 -12.30 1.31
CA ILE A 139 23.88 -11.35 1.05
C ILE A 139 25.18 -12.11 0.75
N ASN A 140 25.52 -13.11 1.57
CA ASN A 140 26.71 -13.93 1.37
C ASN A 140 26.73 -14.58 -0.02
N ILE A 141 25.60 -15.16 -0.46
CA ILE A 141 25.51 -15.77 -1.80
C ILE A 141 25.62 -14.71 -2.90
N LEU A 142 24.93 -13.58 -2.78
CA LEU A 142 24.94 -12.50 -3.77
C LEU A 142 26.33 -11.86 -3.93
N GLN A 143 27.14 -11.85 -2.88
CA GLN A 143 28.47 -11.22 -2.85
C GLN A 143 29.62 -12.18 -3.18
N LEU A 144 29.34 -13.46 -3.49
CA LEU A 144 30.39 -14.39 -3.93
C LEU A 144 31.12 -13.85 -5.16
N LYS A 145 32.46 -13.88 -5.13
CA LYS A 145 33.35 -13.47 -6.23
C LYS A 145 33.40 -14.52 -7.35
N ILE A 146 32.24 -14.88 -7.89
CA ILE A 146 32.08 -15.82 -9.00
C ILE A 146 31.61 -15.03 -10.23
N ALA A 147 32.25 -15.23 -11.39
CA ALA A 147 31.91 -14.53 -12.62
C ALA A 147 30.60 -15.05 -13.25
N ASP A 148 30.32 -16.34 -13.12
CA ASP A 148 29.11 -16.95 -13.68
C ASP A 148 27.86 -16.66 -12.83
N ALA A 149 26.99 -15.81 -13.37
CA ALA A 149 25.70 -15.45 -12.80
C ALA A 149 24.80 -16.68 -12.57
N LYS A 150 24.88 -17.72 -13.42
CA LYS A 150 24.03 -18.93 -13.27
C LYS A 150 24.31 -19.66 -11.97
N ILE A 151 25.58 -19.72 -11.54
CA ILE A 151 25.97 -20.35 -10.28
C ILE A 151 25.34 -19.61 -9.10
N ILE A 152 25.37 -18.28 -9.12
CA ILE A 152 24.78 -17.43 -8.07
C ILE A 152 23.25 -17.64 -8.00
N VAL A 153 22.58 -17.59 -9.16
CA VAL A 153 21.13 -17.79 -9.24
C VAL A 153 20.74 -19.17 -8.73
N ASN A 154 21.47 -20.22 -9.11
CA ASN A 154 21.20 -21.58 -8.65
C ASN A 154 21.38 -21.74 -7.14
N LYS A 155 22.45 -21.16 -6.56
CA LYS A 155 22.68 -21.19 -5.11
C LYS A 155 21.55 -20.47 -4.35
N LEU A 156 21.11 -19.31 -4.84
CA LEU A 156 19.98 -18.59 -4.27
C LEU A 156 18.68 -19.38 -4.38
N GLN A 157 18.44 -20.02 -5.53
CA GLN A 157 17.25 -20.84 -5.74
C GLN A 157 17.24 -22.05 -4.80
N GLN A 158 18.38 -22.73 -4.61
CA GLN A 158 18.53 -23.85 -3.68
C GLN A 158 18.33 -23.44 -2.22
N TYR A 159 18.82 -22.26 -1.83
CA TYR A 159 18.62 -21.74 -0.48
C TYR A 159 17.18 -21.30 -0.22
N LEU A 160 16.53 -20.67 -1.19
CA LEU A 160 15.17 -20.13 -1.08
C LEU A 160 14.14 -21.06 -1.73
N THR A 161 14.09 -22.32 -1.28
CA THR A 161 13.14 -23.34 -1.76
C THR A 161 11.88 -23.43 -0.88
N GLY A 162 10.89 -24.22 -1.34
CA GLY A 162 9.63 -24.46 -0.63
C GLY A 162 8.88 -23.16 -0.30
N ILE A 163 8.62 -22.93 0.98
CA ILE A 163 7.89 -21.74 1.47
C ILE A 163 8.63 -20.42 1.20
N TYR A 164 9.93 -20.46 0.87
CA TYR A 164 10.78 -19.29 0.66
C TYR A 164 10.95 -18.89 -0.81
N VAL A 165 10.39 -19.66 -1.76
CA VAL A 165 10.48 -19.39 -3.21
C VAL A 165 9.98 -17.98 -3.57
N LYS A 166 9.00 -17.46 -2.83
CA LYS A 166 8.52 -16.09 -3.02
C LYS A 166 9.63 -15.05 -2.87
N TYR A 167 10.57 -15.24 -1.94
CA TYR A 167 11.67 -14.30 -1.71
C TYR A 167 12.73 -14.37 -2.82
N PHE A 168 12.97 -15.56 -3.37
CA PHE A 168 13.81 -15.71 -4.57
C PHE A 168 13.23 -14.92 -5.74
N ASN A 169 11.92 -15.06 -5.98
CA ASN A 169 11.23 -14.33 -7.04
C ASN A 169 11.30 -12.82 -6.80
N ILE A 170 11.11 -12.36 -5.56
CA ILE A 170 11.24 -10.93 -5.21
C ILE A 170 12.64 -10.40 -5.53
N ILE A 171 13.71 -11.11 -5.14
CA ILE A 171 15.09 -10.70 -5.44
C ILE A 171 15.31 -10.58 -6.96
N ARG A 172 14.81 -11.55 -7.74
CA ARG A 172 14.93 -11.54 -9.20
C ARG A 172 14.22 -10.36 -9.88
N LEU A 173 13.26 -9.71 -9.22
CA LEU A 173 12.53 -8.59 -9.80
C LEU A 173 13.32 -7.28 -9.82
N PHE A 174 14.37 -7.13 -9.01
CA PHE A 174 15.13 -5.87 -8.92
C PHE A 174 16.66 -6.05 -8.85
N CYS A 175 17.15 -7.29 -8.73
CA CYS A 175 18.58 -7.60 -8.69
C CYS A 175 19.12 -7.94 -10.08
N VAL A 176 20.27 -7.34 -10.42
CA VAL A 176 21.06 -7.66 -11.62
C VAL A 176 22.18 -8.62 -11.22
N PHE A 177 22.21 -9.78 -11.85
CA PHE A 177 23.13 -10.89 -11.53
C PHE A 177 24.42 -10.85 -12.36
#